data_AF-A0A2E8JU41-F1
#
_entry.id   AF-A0A2E8JU41-F1
#
_cell.length_a   1.000
_cell.length_b   1.000
_cell.length_c   1.000
_cell.angle_alpha   90.00
_cell.angle_beta   90.00
_cell.angle_gamma   90.00
#
_symmetry.space_group_name_H-M   'P 1'
#
loop_
_entity.id
_entity.type
_entity.pdbx_description
1 polymer ?
#
loop_
_entity_poly.entity_id
_entity_poly.type
_entity_poly.pdbx_seq_one_letter_code
_entity_poly.pdbx_strand_id
1 'polypeptide(L)'
;MIAMPLDMPVDVPVAQCIEIAANEFKVPEEILWAIRIVEGGRRGLVKKNKDGSIDVGVMQINSVHFKEFSGKYSVKPSWLVWNNCISVRAGAYRLSKEMARAKTFWRGVGSYHSRTPSLNRRYVEKIKATLVQHGRSARSLAKYAEQRFEDTMKVSYQPTL
;
A
#
# COMPACT_ATOMS: atom_id res chain seq x y z
N MET A 1 0.46 11.87 -20.38
CA MET A 1 0.24 10.43 -20.11
C MET A 1 1.57 9.81 -19.75
N ILE A 2 1.63 8.88 -18.78
CA ILE A 2 2.87 8.14 -18.50
C ILE A 2 2.84 6.88 -19.37
N ALA A 3 3.66 6.84 -20.41
CA ALA A 3 3.67 5.74 -21.37
C ALA A 3 4.22 4.44 -20.76
N MET A 4 3.73 3.31 -21.26
CA MET A 4 4.29 1.99 -20.95
C MET A 4 5.67 1.87 -21.62
N PRO A 5 6.72 1.48 -20.89
CA PRO A 5 8.03 1.18 -21.48
C PRO A 5 7.94 0.02 -22.48
N LEU A 6 8.70 0.08 -23.58
CA LEU A 6 8.72 -0.93 -24.64
C LEU A 6 9.25 -2.29 -24.17
N ASP A 7 10.11 -2.28 -23.16
CA ASP A 7 10.82 -3.42 -22.58
C ASP A 7 10.18 -3.92 -21.27
N MET A 8 8.89 -3.60 -21.05
CA MET A 8 8.23 -3.97 -19.81
C MET A 8 7.98 -5.49 -19.72
N PRO A 9 8.42 -6.15 -18.63
CA PRO A 9 8.22 -7.58 -18.46
C PRO A 9 6.72 -7.95 -18.39
N VAL A 10 6.45 -9.24 -18.65
CA VAL A 10 5.11 -9.84 -18.54
C VAL A 10 4.53 -9.52 -17.17
N ASP A 11 3.24 -9.18 -17.16
CA ASP A 11 2.56 -8.80 -15.93
C ASP A 11 2.32 -10.01 -15.02
N VAL A 12 2.63 -9.84 -13.74
CA VAL A 12 2.36 -10.84 -12.71
C VAL A 12 0.97 -10.56 -12.12
N PRO A 13 0.16 -11.60 -11.83
CA PRO A 13 -1.13 -11.41 -11.17
C PRO A 13 -0.99 -10.63 -9.86
N VAL A 14 -1.86 -9.64 -9.66
CA VAL A 14 -1.84 -8.75 -8.48
C VAL A 14 -1.87 -9.53 -7.16
N ALA A 15 -2.61 -10.63 -7.10
CA ALA A 15 -2.69 -11.47 -5.90
C ALA A 15 -1.32 -12.05 -5.50
N GLN A 16 -0.54 -12.55 -6.47
CA GLN A 16 0.80 -13.08 -6.22
C GLN A 16 1.76 -11.97 -5.77
N CYS A 17 1.67 -10.78 -6.38
CA CYS A 17 2.45 -9.63 -5.93
C CYS A 17 2.09 -9.21 -4.49
N ILE A 18 0.81 -9.33 -4.09
CA ILE A 18 0.34 -9.00 -2.73
C ILE A 18 0.93 -9.96 -1.70
N GLU A 19 0.87 -11.27 -1.95
CA GLU A 19 1.45 -12.29 -1.07
C GLU A 19 2.95 -12.03 -0.82
N ILE A 20 3.71 -11.85 -1.89
CA ILE A 20 5.16 -11.59 -1.82
C ILE A 20 5.44 -10.29 -1.05
N ALA A 21 4.78 -9.20 -1.41
CA ALA A 21 5.01 -7.90 -0.79
C ALA A 21 4.55 -7.84 0.68
N ALA A 22 3.47 -8.54 1.03
CA ALA A 22 3.01 -8.61 2.41
C ALA A 22 4.09 -9.23 3.31
N ASN A 23 4.70 -10.33 2.87
CA ASN A 23 5.79 -10.97 3.59
C ASN A 23 7.08 -10.12 3.60
N GLU A 24 7.44 -9.51 2.47
CA GLU A 24 8.63 -8.66 2.34
C GLU A 24 8.60 -7.46 3.29
N PHE A 25 7.49 -6.72 3.29
CA PHE A 25 7.34 -5.48 4.07
C PHE A 25 6.72 -5.70 5.46
N LYS A 26 6.52 -6.97 5.84
CA LYS A 26 5.93 -7.39 7.12
C LYS A 26 4.63 -6.66 7.40
N VAL A 27 3.73 -6.59 6.42
CA VAL A 27 2.38 -6.02 6.54
C VAL A 27 1.33 -7.14 6.44
N PRO A 28 0.11 -6.98 7.00
CA PRO A 28 -0.91 -8.01 6.86
C PRO A 28 -1.36 -8.09 5.41
N GLU A 29 -1.36 -9.30 4.85
CA GLU A 29 -1.76 -9.56 3.47
C GLU A 29 -3.20 -9.10 3.23
N GLU A 30 -4.11 -9.36 4.19
CA GLU A 30 -5.52 -9.00 4.08
C GLU A 30 -5.73 -7.48 4.09
N ILE A 31 -4.90 -6.72 4.82
CA ILE A 31 -4.94 -5.26 4.77
C ILE A 31 -4.44 -4.77 3.43
N LEU A 32 -3.33 -5.31 2.92
CA LEU A 32 -2.78 -4.89 1.63
C LEU A 32 -3.76 -5.20 0.49
N TRP A 33 -4.40 -6.37 0.53
CA TRP A 33 -5.48 -6.75 -0.35
C TRP A 33 -6.69 -5.80 -0.24
N ALA A 34 -7.15 -5.50 0.98
CA ALA A 34 -8.28 -4.58 1.18
C ALA A 34 -7.98 -3.16 0.66
N ILE A 35 -6.75 -2.67 0.85
CA ILE A 35 -6.29 -1.40 0.28
C ILE A 35 -6.40 -1.45 -1.26
N ARG A 36 -5.91 -2.51 -1.91
CA ARG A 36 -6.03 -2.67 -3.36
C ARG A 36 -7.48 -2.63 -3.85
N ILE A 37 -8.41 -3.17 -3.08
CA ILE A 37 -9.85 -3.12 -3.42
C ILE A 37 -10.39 -1.70 -3.24
N VAL A 38 -10.13 -1.06 -2.09
CA VAL A 38 -10.63 0.29 -1.78
C VAL A 38 -10.08 1.36 -2.72
N GLU A 39 -8.81 1.27 -3.11
CA GLU A 39 -8.19 2.20 -4.06
C GLU A 39 -8.73 2.04 -5.49
N GLY A 40 -9.23 0.84 -5.82
CA GLY A 40 -9.81 0.55 -7.14
C GLY A 40 -8.82 0.77 -8.28
N GLY A 41 -7.53 0.62 -8.01
CA GLY A 41 -6.46 0.76 -8.98
C GLY A 41 -6.40 -0.40 -9.96
N ARG A 42 -5.78 -0.16 -11.11
CA ARG A 42 -5.44 -1.19 -12.10
C ARG A 42 -4.19 -0.77 -12.87
N ARG A 43 -3.53 -1.73 -13.51
CA ARG A 43 -2.41 -1.48 -14.43
C ARG A 43 -2.78 -0.40 -15.45
N GLY A 44 -1.90 0.59 -15.60
CA GLY A 44 -2.09 1.72 -16.51
C GLY A 44 -2.97 2.85 -15.99
N LEU A 45 -3.64 2.69 -14.84
CA LEU A 45 -4.53 3.73 -14.33
C LEU A 45 -3.73 4.92 -13.78
N VAL A 46 -4.14 6.12 -14.19
CA VAL A 46 -3.65 7.39 -13.64
C VAL A 46 -4.86 8.26 -13.33
N LYS A 47 -5.10 8.57 -12.06
CA LYS A 47 -6.14 9.50 -11.62
C LYS A 47 -5.52 10.83 -11.28
N LYS A 48 -6.15 11.94 -11.71
CA LYS A 48 -5.73 13.29 -11.33
C LYS A 48 -6.51 13.77 -10.12
N ASN A 49 -5.81 14.35 -9.16
CA ASN A 49 -6.38 14.97 -7.98
C ASN A 49 -6.56 16.47 -8.17
N LYS A 50 -7.41 17.08 -7.32
CA LYS A 50 -7.73 18.51 -7.37
C LYS A 50 -6.51 19.40 -7.10
N ASP A 51 -5.55 18.91 -6.33
CA ASP A 51 -4.31 19.61 -5.99
C ASP A 51 -3.22 19.46 -7.08
N GLY A 52 -3.54 18.82 -8.21
CA GLY A 52 -2.61 18.59 -9.31
C GLY A 52 -1.73 17.35 -9.15
N SER A 53 -1.76 16.67 -8.01
CA SER A 53 -1.11 15.36 -7.85
C SER A 53 -1.82 14.28 -8.66
N ILE A 54 -1.16 13.14 -8.87
CA ILE A 54 -1.75 11.98 -9.54
C ILE A 54 -1.57 10.72 -8.71
N ASP A 55 -2.55 9.82 -8.76
CA ASP A 55 -2.48 8.48 -8.18
C ASP A 55 -2.33 7.44 -9.30
N VAL A 56 -1.36 6.53 -9.16
CA VAL A 56 -0.97 5.63 -10.26
C VAL A 56 -1.01 4.15 -9.93
N GLY A 57 -1.37 3.36 -10.95
CA GLY A 57 -1.26 1.91 -10.97
C GLY A 57 -2.23 1.20 -10.03
N VAL A 58 -1.88 -0.04 -9.68
CA VAL A 58 -2.71 -0.96 -8.90
C VAL A 58 -2.97 -0.42 -7.49
N MET A 59 -1.95 0.13 -6.85
CA MET A 59 -2.05 0.64 -5.48
C MET A 59 -2.33 2.14 -5.39
N GLN A 60 -2.60 2.81 -6.51
CA GLN A 60 -2.90 4.25 -6.55
C GLN A 60 -1.86 5.09 -5.79
N ILE A 61 -0.59 4.85 -6.07
CA ILE A 61 0.52 5.56 -5.42
C ILE A 61 0.50 7.02 -5.84
N ASN A 62 0.39 7.92 -4.87
CA ASN A 62 0.38 9.35 -5.14
C ASN A 62 1.75 9.88 -5.58
N SER A 63 1.76 10.80 -6.55
CA SER A 63 2.96 11.39 -7.14
C SER A 63 3.82 12.20 -6.18
N VAL A 64 3.29 12.64 -5.04
CA VAL A 64 4.10 13.29 -3.98
C VAL A 64 5.22 12.37 -3.47
N HIS A 65 5.09 11.06 -3.65
CA HIS A 65 6.11 10.08 -3.25
C HIS A 65 7.11 9.73 -4.36
N PHE A 66 6.93 10.22 -5.58
CA PHE A 66 7.79 9.81 -6.70
C PHE A 66 9.25 10.17 -6.49
N LYS A 67 9.54 11.33 -5.88
CA LYS A 67 10.93 11.74 -5.57
C LYS A 67 11.62 10.75 -4.63
N GLU A 68 10.89 10.20 -3.66
CA GLU A 68 11.41 9.18 -2.75
C GLU A 68 11.71 7.88 -3.52
N PHE A 69 10.76 7.41 -4.33
CA PHE A 69 10.92 6.19 -5.12
C PHE A 69 12.03 6.27 -6.16
N SER A 70 12.11 7.38 -6.90
CA SER A 70 13.14 7.57 -7.92
C SER A 70 14.50 7.82 -7.30
N GLY A 71 14.58 8.63 -6.24
CA GLY A 71 15.86 9.04 -5.65
C GLY A 71 16.51 7.97 -4.79
N LYS A 72 15.72 7.23 -4.02
CA LYS A 72 16.25 6.23 -3.08
C LYS A 72 16.32 4.81 -3.66
N TYR A 73 15.40 4.50 -4.58
CA TYR A 73 15.21 3.12 -5.05
C TYR A 73 15.30 2.98 -6.58
N SER A 74 15.61 4.07 -7.28
CA SER A 74 15.67 4.08 -8.76
C SER A 74 14.39 3.58 -9.44
N VAL A 75 13.25 3.66 -8.75
CA VAL A 75 11.94 3.23 -9.27
C VAL A 75 11.35 4.36 -10.10
N LYS A 76 11.16 4.10 -11.40
CA LYS A 76 10.58 5.06 -12.34
C LYS A 76 9.06 5.17 -12.15
N PRO A 77 8.46 6.36 -12.30
CA PRO A 77 6.99 6.52 -12.25
C PRO A 77 6.22 5.60 -13.21
N SER A 78 6.76 5.33 -14.40
CA SER A 78 6.16 4.40 -15.36
C SER A 78 6.07 2.97 -14.83
N TRP A 79 7.00 2.54 -13.99
CA TRP A 79 6.95 1.22 -13.37
C TRP A 79 5.84 1.15 -12.30
N LEU A 80 5.61 2.23 -11.55
CA LEU A 80 4.49 2.31 -10.60
C LEU A 80 3.14 2.25 -11.30
N VAL A 81 3.04 2.79 -12.52
CA VAL A 81 1.83 2.78 -13.35
C VAL A 81 1.56 1.42 -13.96
N TRP A 82 2.61 0.79 -14.52
CA TRP A 82 2.45 -0.31 -15.46
C TRP A 82 2.94 -1.68 -14.95
N ASN A 83 3.74 -1.77 -13.89
CA ASN A 83 4.17 -3.04 -13.33
C ASN A 83 3.40 -3.33 -12.03
N ASN A 84 2.58 -4.38 -12.02
CA ASN A 84 1.76 -4.74 -10.87
C ASN A 84 2.59 -4.92 -9.60
N CYS A 85 3.66 -5.70 -9.67
CA CYS A 85 4.47 -6.02 -8.50
C CYS A 85 5.21 -4.80 -7.97
N ILE A 86 5.72 -3.91 -8.82
CA ILE A 86 6.35 -2.65 -8.37
C ILE A 86 5.30 -1.74 -7.72
N SER A 87 4.09 -1.63 -8.29
CA SER A 87 2.99 -0.87 -7.69
C SER A 87 2.60 -1.43 -6.32
N VAL A 88 2.48 -2.76 -6.19
CA VAL A 88 2.13 -3.46 -4.96
C VAL A 88 3.24 -3.34 -3.89
N ARG A 89 4.51 -3.57 -4.25
CA ARG A 89 5.66 -3.39 -3.34
C ARG A 89 5.75 -1.94 -2.85
N ALA A 90 5.57 -0.95 -3.72
CA ALA A 90 5.52 0.45 -3.33
C ALA A 90 4.37 0.75 -2.33
N GLY A 91 3.21 0.13 -2.54
CA GLY A 91 2.07 0.21 -1.61
C GLY A 91 2.39 -0.42 -0.25
N ALA A 92 2.92 -1.64 -0.24
CA ALA A 92 3.30 -2.37 0.97
C ALA A 92 4.39 -1.63 1.76
N TYR A 93 5.40 -1.10 1.06
CA TYR A 93 6.42 -0.22 1.62
C TYR A 93 5.83 0.99 2.33
N ARG A 94 4.94 1.74 1.65
CA ARG A 94 4.27 2.91 2.25
C ARG A 94 3.44 2.51 3.48
N LEU A 95 2.67 1.44 3.39
CA LEU A 95 1.87 0.93 4.50
C LEU A 95 2.76 0.60 5.70
N SER A 96 3.85 -0.14 5.48
CA SER A 96 4.80 -0.52 6.52
C SER A 96 5.43 0.71 7.21
N LYS A 97 5.81 1.72 6.43
CA LYS A 97 6.35 3.00 6.93
C LYS A 97 5.35 3.77 7.78
N GLU A 98 4.06 3.79 7.40
CA GLU A 98 3.02 4.45 8.18
C GLU A 98 2.67 3.67 9.45
N MET A 99 2.63 2.34 9.38
CA MET A 99 2.41 1.48 10.54
C MET A 99 3.53 1.60 11.56
N ALA A 100 4.79 1.66 11.14
CA ALA A 100 5.94 1.85 12.02
C ALA A 100 5.93 3.21 12.74
N ARG A 101 5.28 4.24 12.18
CA ARG A 101 5.17 5.57 12.78
C ARG A 101 3.96 5.73 13.70
N ALA A 102 2.96 4.86 13.56
CA ALA A 102 1.68 5.01 14.23
C ALA A 102 1.69 4.41 15.64
N LYS A 103 1.02 5.08 16.58
CA LYS A 103 0.84 4.57 17.95
C LYS A 103 -0.09 3.36 18.04
N THR A 104 -0.89 3.11 17.01
CA THR A 104 -1.86 2.00 16.98
C THR A 104 -1.94 1.46 15.57
N PHE A 105 -2.24 0.16 15.45
CA PHE A 105 -2.39 -0.54 14.18
C PHE A 105 -3.33 0.19 13.22
N TRP A 106 -4.57 0.47 13.63
CA TRP A 106 -5.58 1.08 12.75
C TRP A 106 -5.22 2.50 12.33
N ARG A 107 -4.54 3.27 13.19
CA ARG A 107 -4.01 4.58 12.81
C ARG A 107 -2.98 4.47 11.69
N GLY A 108 -2.11 3.45 11.75
CA GLY A 108 -1.14 3.14 10.71
C GLY A 108 -1.82 2.79 9.39
N VAL A 109 -2.77 1.85 9.42
CA VAL A 109 -3.56 1.45 8.24
C VAL A 109 -4.26 2.64 7.59
N GLY A 110 -4.95 3.47 8.38
CA GLY A 110 -5.62 4.66 7.86
C GLY A 110 -4.67 5.70 7.27
N SER A 111 -3.41 5.74 7.76
CA SER A 111 -2.43 6.75 7.34
C SER A 111 -1.86 6.47 5.96
N TYR A 112 -2.09 5.25 5.42
CA TYR A 112 -1.83 4.94 4.01
C TYR A 112 -2.50 5.96 3.07
N HIS A 113 -3.77 6.27 3.37
CA HIS A 113 -4.58 7.23 2.63
C HIS A 113 -4.37 8.66 3.15
N SER A 114 -4.48 8.87 4.46
CA SER A 114 -4.27 10.20 5.04
C SER A 114 -3.99 10.16 6.55
N ARG A 115 -3.08 11.02 7.00
CA ARG A 115 -2.84 11.28 8.42
C ARG A 115 -3.88 12.24 9.02
N THR A 116 -4.72 12.92 8.25
CA THR A 116 -5.79 13.77 8.80
C THR A 116 -6.81 12.89 9.55
N PRO A 117 -7.12 13.16 10.84
CA PRO A 117 -7.90 12.23 11.67
C PRO A 117 -9.25 11.79 11.08
N SER A 118 -10.01 12.71 10.49
CA SER A 118 -11.32 12.41 9.88
C SER A 118 -11.21 11.53 8.64
N LEU A 119 -10.30 11.86 7.72
CA LEU A 119 -10.03 11.10 6.50
C LEU A 119 -9.48 9.70 6.82
N ASN A 120 -8.55 9.62 7.78
CA ASN A 120 -7.98 8.39 8.29
C ASN A 120 -9.07 7.44 8.81
N ARG A 121 -9.94 7.94 9.71
CA ARG A 121 -11.03 7.15 10.29
C ARG A 121 -11.98 6.66 9.21
N ARG A 122 -12.41 7.55 8.29
CA ARG A 122 -13.28 7.18 7.18
C ARG A 122 -12.66 6.10 6.29
N TYR A 123 -11.35 6.17 6.05
CA TYR A 123 -10.63 5.16 5.28
C TYR A 123 -10.57 3.81 6.02
N VAL A 124 -10.29 3.81 7.32
CA VAL A 124 -10.30 2.60 8.16
C VAL A 124 -11.66 1.90 8.11
N GLU A 125 -12.76 2.64 8.19
CA GLU A 125 -14.10 2.03 8.10
C GLU A 125 -14.37 1.40 6.73
N LYS A 126 -13.88 1.98 5.63
CA LYS A 126 -13.93 1.34 4.31
C LYS A 126 -13.13 0.04 4.26
N ILE A 127 -11.94 0.02 4.86
CA ILE A 127 -11.10 -1.19 4.92
C ILE A 127 -11.81 -2.29 5.71
N LYS A 128 -12.33 -1.98 6.89
CA LYS A 128 -13.09 -2.95 7.71
C LYS A 128 -14.32 -3.48 6.97
N ALA A 129 -15.10 -2.60 6.35
CA ALA A 129 -16.27 -3.01 5.57
C ALA A 129 -15.88 -3.94 4.41
N THR A 130 -14.78 -3.63 3.71
CA THR A 130 -14.26 -4.46 2.61
C THR A 130 -13.87 -5.86 3.09
N LEU A 131 -13.19 -5.97 4.24
CA LEU A 131 -12.79 -7.24 4.84
C LEU A 131 -14.01 -8.10 5.20
N VAL A 132 -15.01 -7.50 5.85
CA VAL A 132 -16.26 -8.16 6.24
C VAL A 132 -17.03 -8.64 5.00
N GLN A 133 -17.20 -7.77 4.00
CA GLN A 133 -17.93 -8.09 2.77
C GLN A 133 -17.36 -9.32 2.04
N HIS A 134 -16.06 -9.57 2.15
CA HIS A 134 -15.38 -10.65 1.44
C HIS A 134 -15.02 -11.83 2.34
N GLY A 135 -15.65 -11.93 3.52
CA GLY A 135 -15.47 -13.07 4.43
C GLY A 135 -14.03 -13.23 4.96
N ARG A 136 -13.20 -12.18 4.90
CA ARG A 136 -11.83 -12.20 5.42
C ARG A 136 -11.91 -11.94 6.93
N SER A 137 -11.57 -12.95 7.74
CA SER A 137 -11.84 -12.92 9.18
C SER A 137 -10.97 -11.89 9.92
N ALA A 138 -11.57 -11.21 10.91
CA ALA A 138 -10.86 -10.34 11.85
C ALA A 138 -9.82 -11.09 12.73
N ARG A 139 -9.84 -12.42 12.74
CA ARG A 139 -8.99 -13.27 13.58
C ARG A 139 -7.52 -13.25 13.15
N SER A 140 -7.23 -13.15 11.84
CA SER A 140 -5.85 -13.00 11.35
C SER A 140 -5.30 -11.59 11.61
N LEU A 141 -6.16 -10.57 11.53
CA LEU A 141 -5.80 -9.18 11.82
C LEU A 141 -5.54 -8.94 13.31
N ALA A 142 -6.31 -9.58 14.21
CA ALA A 142 -6.10 -9.53 15.65
C ALA A 142 -4.74 -10.13 16.04
N LYS A 143 -4.44 -11.34 15.54
CA LYS A 143 -3.15 -12.01 15.78
C LYS A 143 -1.96 -11.20 15.21
N TYR A 144 -2.12 -10.62 14.02
CA TYR A 144 -1.09 -9.74 13.45
C TYR A 144 -0.90 -8.47 14.30
N ALA A 145 -1.99 -7.81 14.70
CA ALA A 145 -1.93 -6.58 15.50
C ALA A 145 -1.27 -6.83 16.86
N GLU A 146 -1.51 -7.99 17.47
CA GLU A 146 -0.87 -8.45 18.71
C GLU A 146 0.63 -8.74 18.50
N GLN A 147 1.00 -9.58 17.52
CA GLN A 147 2.41 -9.92 17.25
C GLN A 147 3.26 -8.71 16.86
N ARG A 148 2.73 -7.81 16.02
CA ARG A 148 3.49 -6.63 15.59
C ARG A 148 3.68 -5.63 16.72
N PHE A 149 2.70 -5.43 17.60
CA PHE A 149 2.84 -4.51 18.73
C PHE A 149 4.01 -4.92 19.65
N GLU A 150 4.21 -6.23 19.84
CA GLU A 150 5.35 -6.76 20.58
C GLU A 150 6.70 -6.62 19.84
N ASP A 151 6.74 -6.90 18.53
CA ASP A 151 7.99 -6.84 17.75
C ASP A 151 8.46 -5.41 17.46
N THR A 152 7.54 -4.45 17.29
CA THR A 152 7.90 -3.03 17.06
C THR A 152 8.34 -2.31 18.33
N MET A 153 7.90 -2.77 19.52
CA MET A 153 8.39 -2.24 20.80
C MET A 153 9.79 -2.78 21.17
N LYS A 154 10.25 -3.85 20.51
CA LYS A 154 11.57 -4.46 20.78
C LYS A 154 12.67 -4.06 19.79
N VAL A 155 12.36 -3.54 18.59
CA VAL A 155 13.37 -3.19 17.56
C VAL A 155 12.99 -1.94 16.76
N SER A 156 13.98 -1.08 16.47
CA SER A 156 13.91 0.12 15.63
C SER A 156 13.68 -0.16 14.14
N TYR A 157 12.58 -0.83 13.78
CA TYR A 157 12.27 -1.22 12.42
C TYR A 157 12.11 -0.02 11.46
N GLN A 158 12.86 -0.03 10.34
CA GLN A 158 12.76 0.94 9.24
C GLN A 158 12.65 0.17 7.92
N PRO A 159 11.51 0.18 7.22
CA PRO A 159 11.36 -0.53 5.96
C PRO A 159 12.19 0.12 4.83
N THR A 160 12.66 -0.70 3.89
CA THR A 160 13.31 -0.27 2.63
C THR A 160 12.72 -1.03 1.44
N LEU A 161 12.47 -0.32 0.33
CA LEU A 161 11.95 -0.89 -0.93
C LEU A 161 13.06 -1.56 -1.76
#